data_AF-A0A1W9PFS1-F1
#
_entry.id   AF-A0A1W9PFS1-F1
#
_cell.length_a   1.000
_cell.length_b   1.000
_cell.length_c   1.000
_cell.angle_alpha   90.00
_cell.angle_beta   90.00
_cell.angle_gamma   90.00
#
_symmetry.space_group_name_H-M   'P 1'
#
loop_
_entity.id
_entity.type
_entity.pdbx_description
1 polymer ?
#
loop_
_entity_poly.entity_id
_entity_poly.type
_entity_poly.pdbx_seq_one_letter_code
_entity_poly.pdbx_strand_id
1 'polypeptide(L)'
;MEDMEKIKSKLNEWEENAVSKALKRIPERKERFLSTSGYEIKRLYTPLDLKDTDYIEDIGFPGTFPFTRGVQPTMYRARLWTMRQYAGFGTAEESNKRYKYL
;
A
#
# COMPACT_ATOMS: atom_id res chain seq x y z
N MET A 1 17.99 3.93 17.39
CA MET A 1 17.08 4.37 18.48
C MET A 1 17.01 5.89 18.56
N GLU A 2 18.15 6.58 18.53
CA GLU A 2 18.26 8.05 18.57
C GLU A 2 17.48 8.76 17.43
N ASP A 3 17.52 8.21 16.21
CA ASP A 3 16.76 8.75 15.07
C ASP A 3 15.24 8.66 15.25
N MET A 4 14.76 7.62 15.91
CA MET A 4 13.32 7.42 16.13
C MET A 4 12.78 8.43 17.15
N GLU A 5 13.54 8.74 18.19
CA GLU A 5 13.15 9.79 19.13
C GLU A 5 13.16 11.18 18.48
N LYS A 6 14.16 11.46 17.63
CA LYS A 6 14.21 12.69 16.85
C LYS A 6 13.01 12.85 15.92
N ILE A 7 12.62 11.78 15.22
CA ILE A 7 11.42 11.78 14.37
C ILE A 7 10.17 12.04 15.21
N LYS A 8 10.05 11.41 16.38
CA LYS A 8 8.90 11.63 17.29
C LYS A 8 8.81 13.08 17.75
N SER A 9 9.92 13.67 18.17
CA SER A 9 9.97 15.07 18.59
C SER A 9 9.57 16.01 17.45
N LYS A 10 10.10 15.80 16.25
CA LYS A 10 9.77 16.63 15.07
C LYS A 10 8.34 16.45 14.59
N LEU A 11 7.78 15.24 14.73
CA LEU A 11 6.38 14.98 14.42
C LEU A 11 5.46 15.78 15.34
N ASN A 12 5.70 15.74 16.65
CA ASN A 12 4.93 16.51 17.63
C ASN A 12 5.03 18.03 17.37
N GLU A 13 6.24 18.53 17.10
CA GLU A 13 6.44 19.95 16.74
C GLU A 13 5.63 20.35 15.50
N TRP A 14 5.56 19.46 14.49
CA TRP A 14 4.78 19.70 13.28
C TRP A 14 3.27 19.69 13.55
N GLU A 15 2.77 18.78 14.38
CA GLU A 15 1.36 18.69 14.76
C GLU A 15 0.92 19.94 15.55
N GLU A 16 1.71 20.36 16.54
CA GLU A 16 1.40 21.50 17.40
C GLU A 16 1.46 22.83 16.65
N ASN A 17 2.39 22.97 15.70
CA ASN A 17 2.60 24.22 15.00
C ASN A 17 1.87 24.29 13.66
N ALA A 18 2.34 23.51 12.68
CA ALA A 18 1.88 23.63 11.30
C ALA A 18 0.44 23.13 11.15
N VAL A 19 0.12 21.98 11.73
CA VAL A 19 -1.21 21.37 11.61
C VAL A 19 -2.24 22.18 12.41
N SER A 20 -1.97 22.51 13.67
CA SER A 20 -2.88 23.32 14.49
C SER A 20 -3.19 24.68 13.84
N LYS A 21 -2.18 25.36 13.28
CA LYS A 21 -2.37 26.63 12.55
C LYS A 21 -3.26 26.46 11.31
N ALA A 22 -3.09 25.37 10.57
CA ALA A 22 -3.92 25.07 9.40
C ALA A 22 -5.37 24.76 9.79
N LEU A 23 -5.58 23.90 10.79
CA LEU A 23 -6.92 23.48 11.27
C LEU A 23 -7.73 24.66 11.83
N LYS A 24 -7.09 25.62 12.49
CA LYS A 24 -7.75 26.86 12.97
C LYS A 24 -8.28 27.71 11.82
N ARG A 25 -7.62 27.68 10.65
CA ARG A 25 -8.02 28.46 9.48
C ARG A 25 -9.11 27.72 8.70
N ILE A 26 -8.91 26.44 8.43
CA ILE A 26 -9.84 25.59 7.70
C ILE A 26 -9.81 24.20 8.35
N PRO A 27 -10.93 23.72 8.91
CA PRO A 27 -10.99 22.37 9.48
C PRO A 27 -10.94 21.32 8.38
N GLU A 28 -10.53 20.11 8.76
CA GLU A 28 -10.62 18.96 7.87
C GLU A 28 -12.07 18.59 7.56
N ARG A 29 -12.27 17.97 6.39
CA ARG A 29 -13.61 17.62 5.89
C ARG A 29 -14.35 16.59 6.75
N LYS A 30 -13.60 15.79 7.50
CA LYS A 30 -14.10 14.74 8.39
C LYS A 30 -13.20 14.70 9.61
N GLU A 31 -13.78 14.31 10.73
CA GLU A 31 -13.03 14.07 11.96
C GLU A 31 -12.11 12.85 11.84
N ARG A 32 -12.58 11.80 11.16
CA ARG A 32 -11.80 10.58 10.87
C ARG A 32 -11.86 10.25 9.39
N PHE A 33 -10.75 9.77 8.86
CA PHE A 33 -10.65 9.24 7.52
C PHE A 33 -10.57 7.73 7.60
N LEU A 34 -11.54 7.05 6.98
CA LEU A 34 -11.58 5.59 6.95
C LEU A 34 -11.33 5.10 5.52
N SER A 35 -10.61 3.99 5.40
CA SER A 35 -10.55 3.20 4.17
C SER A 35 -11.91 2.57 3.87
N THR A 36 -12.07 2.04 2.65
CA THR A 36 -13.27 1.29 2.25
C THR A 36 -13.51 0.05 3.11
N SER A 37 -12.47 -0.49 3.73
CA SER A 37 -12.53 -1.63 4.65
C SER A 37 -12.71 -1.23 6.13
N GLY A 38 -12.85 0.07 6.44
CA GLY A 38 -13.12 0.57 7.79
C GLY A 38 -11.88 0.87 8.65
N TYR A 39 -10.67 0.69 8.14
CA TYR A 39 -9.45 1.06 8.86
C TYR A 39 -9.26 2.58 8.89
N GLU A 40 -8.89 3.11 10.05
CA GLU A 40 -8.56 4.53 10.23
C GLU A 40 -7.23 4.88 9.58
N ILE A 41 -7.25 5.95 8.79
CA ILE A 41 -6.11 6.48 8.04
C ILE A 41 -5.58 7.70 8.79
N LYS A 42 -4.34 7.60 9.28
CA LYS A 42 -3.65 8.71 9.92
C LYS A 42 -3.35 9.81 8.89
N ARG A 43 -3.20 11.04 9.37
CA ARG A 43 -2.80 12.19 8.54
C ARG A 43 -1.44 11.99 7.87
N LEU A 44 -0.51 11.35 8.58
CA LEU A 44 0.84 11.06 8.13
C LEU A 44 1.31 9.74 8.75
N TYR A 45 1.96 8.89 7.95
CA TYR A 45 2.68 7.71 8.42
C TYR A 45 4.18 7.97 8.36
N THR A 46 4.89 7.53 9.39
CA THR A 46 6.33 7.75 9.58
C THR A 46 7.01 6.43 9.93
N PRO A 47 8.34 6.39 10.01
CA PRO A 47 9.04 5.19 10.53
C PRO A 47 8.58 4.78 11.94
N LEU A 48 7.98 5.68 12.73
CA LEU A 48 7.45 5.33 14.06
C LEU A 48 6.30 4.33 14.00
N ASP A 49 5.58 4.29 12.88
CA ASP A 49 4.44 3.40 12.65
C ASP A 49 4.89 1.99 12.23
N LEU A 50 6.18 1.79 11.97
CA LEU A 50 6.79 0.50 11.60
C LEU A 50 7.57 -0.14 12.77
N LYS A 51 7.50 0.43 13.98
CA LYS A 51 8.33 -0.01 15.12
C LYS A 51 8.15 -1.48 15.49
N ASP A 52 6.95 -2.01 15.31
CA ASP A 52 6.60 -3.39 15.66
C ASP A 52 6.77 -4.35 14.47
N THR A 53 7.23 -3.86 13.32
CA THR A 53 7.47 -4.66 12.12
C THR A 53 8.93 -5.07 12.04
N ASP A 54 9.20 -6.37 12.04
CA ASP A 54 10.53 -6.88 11.73
C ASP A 54 10.72 -6.89 10.21
N TYR A 55 11.67 -6.10 9.72
CA TYR A 55 11.90 -6.01 8.28
C TYR A 55 12.29 -7.37 7.67
N ILE A 56 13.06 -8.20 8.37
CA ILE A 56 13.54 -9.47 7.84
C ILE A 56 12.44 -10.52 7.88
N GLU A 57 11.73 -10.62 9.00
CA GLU A 57 10.72 -11.67 9.21
C GLU A 57 9.35 -11.34 8.60
N ASP A 58 8.89 -10.08 8.64
CA ASP A 58 7.55 -9.70 8.17
C ASP A 58 7.53 -9.20 6.72
N ILE A 59 8.61 -8.55 6.26
CA ILE A 59 8.70 -7.95 4.92
C ILE A 59 9.60 -8.80 4.01
N GLY A 60 10.81 -9.11 4.46
CA GLY A 60 11.80 -9.93 3.78
C GLY A 60 12.21 -9.44 2.39
N PHE A 61 12.66 -10.39 1.57
CA PHE A 61 13.08 -10.18 0.18
C PHE A 61 12.14 -10.92 -0.78
N PRO A 62 11.97 -10.45 -2.03
CA PRO A 62 11.14 -11.15 -3.01
C PRO A 62 11.69 -12.55 -3.31
N GLY A 63 10.80 -13.53 -3.47
CA GLY A 63 11.17 -14.92 -3.74
C GLY A 63 11.62 -15.74 -2.52
N THR A 64 11.60 -15.15 -1.32
CA THR A 64 11.87 -15.84 -0.05
C THR A 64 10.71 -15.62 0.92
N PHE A 65 10.47 -16.55 1.84
CA PHE A 65 9.50 -16.38 2.93
C PHE A 65 9.76 -15.04 3.66
N PRO A 66 8.73 -14.26 4.06
CA PRO A 66 7.28 -14.52 3.97
C PRO A 66 6.63 -14.16 2.62
N PHE A 67 7.43 -13.85 1.59
CA PHE A 67 6.98 -13.48 0.24
C PHE A 67 6.15 -12.19 0.16
N THR A 68 6.17 -11.35 1.21
CA THR A 68 5.45 -10.06 1.26
C THR A 68 5.81 -9.15 0.08
N ARG A 69 7.06 -9.20 -0.39
CA ARG A 69 7.55 -8.43 -1.55
C ARG A 69 7.37 -9.12 -2.90
N GLY A 70 6.72 -10.29 -2.93
CA GLY A 70 6.46 -11.08 -4.13
C GLY A 70 7.07 -12.47 -4.07
N VAL A 71 6.44 -13.42 -4.77
CA VAL A 71 6.79 -14.85 -4.74
C VAL A 71 7.97 -15.23 -5.65
N GLN A 72 8.43 -14.32 -6.52
CA GLN A 72 9.56 -14.56 -7.45
C GLN A 72 10.69 -13.56 -7.16
N PRO A 73 11.98 -13.97 -7.16
CA PRO A 73 13.09 -13.06 -6.86
C PRO A 73 13.22 -11.88 -7.83
N THR A 74 12.91 -12.09 -9.11
CA THR A 74 13.09 -11.09 -10.18
C THR A 74 11.79 -10.43 -10.62
N MET A 75 10.64 -10.93 -10.15
CA MET A 75 9.28 -10.46 -10.50
C MET A 75 9.16 -10.06 -11.98
N TYR A 76 8.57 -8.90 -12.24
CA TYR A 76 8.23 -8.40 -13.57
C TYR A 76 9.41 -7.82 -14.34
N ARG A 77 10.62 -7.79 -13.76
CA ARG A 77 11.84 -7.49 -14.53
C ARG A 77 12.23 -8.66 -15.42
N ALA A 78 11.89 -9.90 -15.03
CA ALA A 78 12.16 -11.10 -15.83
C ALA A 78 10.97 -11.53 -16.67
N ARG A 79 9.77 -11.57 -16.08
CA ARG A 79 8.55 -12.01 -16.76
C ARG A 79 7.36 -11.18 -16.31
N LEU A 80 6.68 -10.52 -17.24
CA LEU A 80 5.46 -9.77 -16.96
C LEU A 80 4.35 -10.69 -16.42
N TRP A 81 3.37 -10.09 -15.74
CA TRP A 81 2.16 -10.82 -15.37
C TRP A 81 1.45 -11.35 -16.62
N THR A 82 0.70 -12.44 -16.46
CA THR A 82 -0.10 -12.95 -17.57
C THR A 82 -1.27 -12.00 -17.82
N MET A 83 -1.30 -11.37 -18.99
CA MET A 83 -2.49 -10.66 -19.46
C MET A 83 -3.55 -11.69 -19.84
N ARG A 84 -4.47 -12.00 -18.91
CA ARG A 84 -5.51 -13.01 -19.09
C ARG A 84 -6.87 -12.33 -19.14
N GLN A 85 -7.34 -12.03 -20.35
CA GLN A 85 -8.66 -11.46 -20.55
C GLN A 85 -9.72 -12.54 -20.35
N TYR A 86 -10.70 -12.25 -19.49
CA TYR A 86 -11.90 -13.06 -19.42
C TYR A 86 -12.73 -12.84 -20.69
N ALA A 87 -13.06 -13.92 -21.38
CA ALA A 87 -13.93 -13.94 -22.54
C ALA A 87 -14.80 -15.20 -22.47
N GLY A 88 -15.94 -15.16 -23.15
CA GLY A 88 -16.89 -16.27 -23.18
C GLY A 88 -18.31 -15.73 -23.33
N PHE A 89 -18.99 -16.13 -24.40
CA PHE A 89 -20.38 -15.80 -24.68
C PHE A 89 -20.92 -16.73 -25.77
N GLY A 90 -22.24 -16.89 -25.82
CA GLY A 90 -22.91 -17.70 -26.84
C GLY A 90 -22.46 -19.16 -26.82
N THR A 91 -22.18 -19.70 -28.01
CA THR A 91 -21.76 -21.09 -28.20
C THR A 91 -20.26 -21.28 -27.98
N ALA A 92 -19.83 -22.55 -27.86
CA ALA A 92 -18.43 -22.90 -27.75
C ALA A 92 -17.60 -22.40 -28.94
N GLU A 93 -18.16 -22.42 -30.16
CA GLU A 93 -17.48 -21.94 -31.37
C GLU A 93 -17.28 -20.42 -31.35
N GLU A 94 -18.29 -19.65 -30.93
CA GLU A 94 -18.22 -18.18 -30.85
C GLU A 94 -17.21 -17.73 -29.79
N SER A 95 -17.21 -18.40 -28.64
CA SER A 95 -16.19 -18.19 -27.61
C SER A 95 -14.79 -18.55 -28.12
N ASN A 96 -14.62 -19.66 -28.86
CA ASN A 96 -13.32 -20.03 -29.44
C ASN A 96 -12.80 -18.99 -30.44
N LYS A 97 -13.69 -18.44 -31.28
CA LYS A 97 -13.34 -17.34 -32.19
C LYS A 97 -12.82 -16.13 -31.42
N ARG A 98 -13.46 -15.77 -30.30
CA ARG A 98 -13.00 -14.66 -29.44
C ARG A 98 -11.66 -14.96 -28.76
N TYR A 99 -11.44 -16.19 -28.28
CA TYR A 99 -10.16 -16.56 -27.65
C TYR A 99 -8.98 -16.48 -28.61
N LYS A 100 -9.16 -16.78 -29.90
CA LYS A 100 -8.10 -16.68 -30.90
C LYS A 100 -7.81 -15.23 -31.34
N TYR A 101 -8.77 -14.33 -31.14
CA TYR A 101 -8.60 -12.90 -31.45
C TYR A 101 -7.82 -12.16 -30.37
N LEU A 102 -7.96 -12.59 -29.10
CA LEU A 102 -7.30 -12.02 -27.93
C LEU A 102 -5.87 -12.54 -27.77
#